data_AF-A0A0U2WP76-F1
#
_entry.id   AF-A0A0U2WP76-F1
#
_cell.length_a   1.000
_cell.length_b   1.000
_cell.length_c   1.000
_cell.angle_alpha   90.00
_cell.angle_beta   90.00
_cell.angle_gamma   90.00
#
_symmetry.space_group_name_H-M   'P 1'
#
loop_
_entity.id
_entity.type
_entity.pdbx_description
1 polymer ?
#
loop_
_entity_poly.entity_id
_entity_poly.type
_entity_poly.pdbx_seq_one_letter_code
_entity_poly.pdbx_strand_id
1 'polypeptide(L)'
;MLVQLQKITKNYGTVPLFEALNLQINKGDKIGLIGANGSGKSTILKIITGLETVDSGTVSCKKNSHIGYLVQMPEASEQQVKEYLLATFTELNLIQKQLTYLEEEMAISGCDLEKVLTRYGQKQEEFQQAGGYEIENKLDMITNGLMIKHLMTKKLSELSGGEQTIVNLARILLQENDLVLLDEPTNHLDTKRITWLEGYLSHEKTAYLIVSHDRLFLDHTVEKIVELEDGRIQEYKGNYSTYKKQKEEQLEKLRKDFEQQQKEIQKLKLAIRRFRQWGHEGDNEKFFKKAKQLEKRLEKIQKIPKPKNDSSKLGKTFTEMSRSGKEVLQFKELSKSYAGKVLFDKIDFSLFWQDHAAIIGENGSGKSTLLKLALKLEHFESGEIKQGTNLQIGYLPQVIEYERPNQTVLQSFSEACSLVEQNSRQALAKYSFYSEDVTKQVRFLSGGEKIRLELAKLMHKEVNFLVLDEPTNHLDIETREEIEEILEEFKGTMLVVSHDRFFLQKMFETFLMVDQHKIRKKLGTYMDVIATADE
;
A
#
# COMPACT_ATOMS: atom_id res chain seq x y z
N MET A 1 3.11 -28.31 -3.00
CA MET A 1 2.02 -27.50 -3.55
C MET A 1 0.88 -27.44 -2.55
N LEU A 2 0.43 -26.24 -2.17
CA LEU A 2 -0.69 -26.01 -1.25
C LEU A 2 -1.94 -25.57 -2.02
N VAL A 3 -1.79 -24.56 -2.88
CA VAL A 3 -2.86 -24.01 -3.71
C VAL A 3 -2.37 -23.84 -5.13
N GLN A 4 -3.24 -24.13 -6.10
CA GLN A 4 -2.98 -23.88 -7.50
C GLN A 4 -4.24 -23.37 -8.20
N LEU A 5 -4.12 -22.18 -8.78
CA LEU A 5 -5.10 -21.55 -9.66
C LEU A 5 -4.65 -21.81 -11.11
N GLN A 6 -5.49 -22.44 -11.92
CA GLN A 6 -5.21 -22.68 -13.34
C GLN A 6 -6.29 -22.07 -14.23
N LYS A 7 -5.85 -21.21 -15.15
CA LYS A 7 -6.68 -20.54 -16.16
C LYS A 7 -7.94 -19.92 -15.57
N ILE A 8 -7.80 -19.26 -14.42
CA ILE A 8 -8.93 -18.61 -13.75
C ILE A 8 -9.39 -17.41 -14.57
N THR A 9 -10.68 -17.37 -14.85
CA THR A 9 -11.37 -16.22 -15.46
C THR A 9 -12.48 -15.80 -14.52
N LYS A 10 -12.58 -14.49 -14.29
CA LYS A 10 -13.64 -13.87 -13.49
C LYS A 10 -14.07 -12.57 -14.16
N ASN A 11 -15.37 -12.39 -14.29
CA ASN A 11 -15.99 -11.22 -14.89
C ASN A 11 -16.90 -10.55 -13.85
N TYR A 12 -16.87 -9.22 -13.79
CA TYR A 12 -17.90 -8.45 -13.09
C TYR A 12 -18.72 -7.69 -14.13
N GLY A 13 -19.97 -8.13 -14.33
CA GLY A 13 -20.80 -7.64 -15.42
C GLY A 13 -20.20 -7.99 -16.78
N THR A 14 -19.89 -6.98 -17.59
CA THR A 14 -19.28 -7.14 -18.92
C THR A 14 -17.77 -6.96 -18.93
N VAL A 15 -17.15 -6.60 -17.80
CA VAL A 15 -15.72 -6.31 -17.73
C VAL A 15 -14.98 -7.52 -17.16
N PRO A 16 -14.01 -8.10 -17.89
CA PRO A 16 -13.18 -9.17 -17.37
C PRO A 16 -12.23 -8.60 -16.31
N LEU A 17 -12.26 -9.20 -15.11
CA LEU A 17 -11.31 -8.89 -14.04
C LEU A 17 -10.03 -9.72 -14.20
N PHE A 18 -10.17 -11.02 -14.50
CA PHE A 18 -9.05 -11.93 -14.74
C PHE A 18 -9.22 -12.63 -16.08
N GLU A 19 -8.12 -12.77 -16.82
CA GLU A 19 -8.07 -13.54 -18.07
C GLU A 19 -7.05 -14.67 -17.97
N ALA A 20 -7.52 -15.91 -17.81
CA ALA A 20 -6.68 -17.11 -17.76
C ALA A 20 -5.52 -17.04 -16.74
N LEU A 21 -5.80 -16.53 -15.56
CA LEU A 21 -4.84 -16.34 -14.47
C LEU A 21 -4.30 -17.68 -13.95
N ASN A 22 -2.98 -17.76 -13.79
CA ASN A 22 -2.30 -18.92 -13.21
C ASN A 22 -1.47 -18.46 -12.01
N LEU A 23 -1.61 -19.16 -10.88
CA LEU A 23 -0.85 -18.89 -9.67
C LEU A 23 -0.63 -20.20 -8.92
N GLN A 24 0.60 -20.42 -8.43
CA GLN A 24 0.92 -21.59 -7.64
C GLN A 24 1.58 -21.17 -6.32
N ILE A 25 1.05 -21.68 -5.22
CA ILE A 25 1.56 -21.44 -3.87
C ILE A 25 2.07 -22.77 -3.29
N ASN A 26 3.34 -22.78 -2.91
CA ASN A 26 3.98 -23.94 -2.29
C ASN A 26 4.16 -23.76 -0.77
N LYS A 27 4.53 -24.85 -0.09
CA LYS A 27 4.76 -24.82 1.36
C LYS A 27 6.01 -23.98 1.64
N GLY A 28 5.92 -23.05 2.58
CA GLY A 28 6.99 -22.11 2.93
C GLY A 28 7.17 -20.96 1.94
N ASP A 29 6.32 -20.82 0.92
CA ASP A 29 6.38 -19.65 0.04
C ASP A 29 5.97 -18.38 0.80
N LYS A 30 6.79 -17.32 0.71
CA LYS A 30 6.53 -15.99 1.25
C LYS A 30 6.27 -15.02 0.11
N ILE A 31 4.99 -14.77 -0.19
CA ILE A 31 4.57 -14.11 -1.42
C ILE A 31 3.92 -12.75 -1.11
N GLY A 32 4.38 -11.69 -1.78
CA GLY A 32 3.70 -10.40 -1.82
C GLY A 32 2.88 -10.26 -3.11
N LEU A 33 1.59 -9.99 -3.00
CA LEU A 33 0.69 -9.72 -4.12
C LEU A 33 0.48 -8.21 -4.26
N ILE A 34 0.97 -7.65 -5.36
CA ILE A 34 0.88 -6.21 -5.67
C ILE A 34 0.07 -5.98 -6.95
N GLY A 35 -0.40 -4.75 -7.12
CA GLY A 35 -1.18 -4.33 -8.29
C GLY A 35 -2.00 -3.08 -7.99
N ALA A 36 -2.51 -2.44 -9.05
CA ALA A 36 -3.32 -1.23 -8.95
C ALA A 36 -4.57 -1.42 -8.08
N ASN A 37 -5.14 -0.32 -7.58
CA ASN A 37 -6.43 -0.38 -6.91
C ASN A 37 -7.53 -0.88 -7.85
N GLY A 38 -8.37 -1.80 -7.37
CA GLY A 38 -9.42 -2.43 -8.18
C GLY A 38 -8.94 -3.52 -9.15
N SER A 39 -7.65 -3.87 -9.17
CA SER A 39 -7.11 -4.96 -10.01
C SER A 39 -7.62 -6.35 -9.64
N GLY A 40 -8.22 -6.53 -8.45
CA GLY A 40 -8.77 -7.81 -8.00
C GLY A 40 -7.92 -8.56 -6.96
N LYS A 41 -6.92 -7.93 -6.32
CA LYS A 41 -6.07 -8.56 -5.29
C LYS A 41 -6.89 -9.28 -4.21
N SER A 42 -7.80 -8.58 -3.55
CA SER A 42 -8.70 -9.15 -2.55
C SER A 42 -9.61 -10.24 -3.14
N THR A 43 -10.02 -10.13 -4.40
CA THR A 43 -10.81 -11.15 -5.10
C THR A 43 -10.01 -12.45 -5.27
N ILE A 44 -8.71 -12.38 -5.55
CA ILE A 44 -7.84 -13.57 -5.60
C ILE A 44 -7.83 -14.28 -4.23
N LEU A 45 -7.67 -13.53 -3.14
CA LEU A 45 -7.67 -14.10 -1.79
C LEU A 45 -9.02 -14.78 -1.50
N LYS A 46 -10.14 -14.15 -1.85
CA LYS A 46 -11.49 -14.73 -1.71
C LYS A 46 -11.73 -15.97 -2.57
N ILE A 47 -11.13 -16.03 -3.77
CA ILE A 47 -11.19 -17.22 -4.64
C ILE A 47 -10.42 -18.38 -3.99
N ILE A 48 -9.25 -18.12 -3.41
CA ILE A 48 -8.44 -19.15 -2.73
C ILE A 48 -9.18 -19.72 -1.51
N THR A 49 -9.91 -18.89 -0.77
CA THR A 49 -10.70 -19.33 0.40
C THR A 49 -12.05 -19.95 0.03
N GLY A 50 -12.46 -19.88 -1.23
CA GLY A 50 -13.77 -20.36 -1.69
C GLY A 50 -14.94 -19.44 -1.35
N LEU A 51 -14.68 -18.23 -0.84
CA LEU A 51 -15.71 -17.21 -0.58
C LEU A 51 -16.25 -16.59 -1.88
N GLU A 52 -15.47 -16.62 -2.95
CA GLU A 52 -15.85 -16.11 -4.27
C GLU A 52 -15.72 -17.22 -5.32
N THR A 53 -16.73 -17.38 -6.17
CA THR A 53 -16.71 -18.36 -7.27
C THR A 53 -15.98 -17.83 -8.50
N VAL A 54 -15.51 -18.73 -9.35
CA VAL A 54 -14.86 -18.41 -10.64
C VAL A 54 -15.79 -18.75 -11.80
N ASP A 55 -15.69 -18.02 -12.91
CA ASP A 55 -16.52 -18.28 -14.10
C ASP A 55 -15.94 -19.41 -14.96
N SER A 56 -14.61 -19.49 -15.03
CA SER A 56 -13.91 -20.60 -15.68
C SER A 56 -12.55 -20.85 -15.03
N GLY A 57 -12.01 -22.05 -15.27
CA GLY A 57 -10.72 -22.49 -14.72
C GLY A 57 -10.89 -23.43 -13.53
N THR A 58 -9.79 -23.82 -12.91
CA THR A 58 -9.79 -24.76 -11.78
C THR A 58 -8.98 -24.22 -10.61
N VAL A 59 -9.62 -24.19 -9.43
CA VAL A 59 -8.98 -23.93 -8.14
C VAL A 59 -8.74 -25.28 -7.48
N SER A 60 -7.48 -25.57 -7.17
CA SER A 60 -7.10 -26.81 -6.48
C SER A 60 -6.35 -26.50 -5.19
N CYS A 61 -6.87 -27.00 -4.08
CA CYS A 61 -6.25 -26.89 -2.76
C CYS A 61 -5.86 -28.29 -2.28
N LYS A 62 -4.74 -28.38 -1.56
CA LYS A 62 -4.28 -29.63 -0.97
C LYS A 62 -5.35 -30.15 0.01
N LYS A 63 -5.64 -31.46 -0.03
CA LYS A 63 -6.57 -32.07 0.92
C LYS A 63 -6.07 -31.88 2.35
N ASN A 64 -6.99 -31.56 3.26
CA ASN A 64 -6.74 -31.28 4.68
C ASN A 64 -5.78 -30.10 4.94
N SER A 65 -5.71 -29.11 4.04
CA SER A 65 -4.96 -27.89 4.33
C SER A 65 -5.82 -26.88 5.07
N HIS A 66 -5.26 -26.26 6.12
CA HIS A 66 -5.90 -25.15 6.83
C HIS A 66 -5.45 -23.81 6.25
N ILE A 67 -6.41 -22.96 5.84
CA ILE A 67 -6.15 -21.65 5.26
C ILE A 67 -6.71 -20.58 6.20
N GLY A 68 -5.84 -19.75 6.76
CA GLY A 68 -6.21 -18.58 7.55
C GLY A 68 -6.39 -17.38 6.63
N TYR A 69 -7.47 -16.61 6.80
CA TYR A 69 -7.73 -15.41 5.99
C TYR A 69 -8.13 -14.22 6.86
N LEU A 70 -7.36 -13.13 6.74
CA LEU A 70 -7.67 -11.86 7.39
C LEU A 70 -8.66 -11.08 6.53
N VAL A 71 -9.92 -11.05 6.98
CA VAL A 71 -10.98 -10.25 6.36
C VAL A 71 -10.88 -8.80 6.85
N GLN A 72 -11.07 -7.82 5.96
CA GLN A 72 -10.99 -6.39 6.27
C GLN A 72 -12.08 -5.88 7.24
N MET A 73 -13.20 -6.60 7.39
CA MET A 73 -14.30 -6.22 8.29
C MET A 73 -14.83 -7.46 9.01
N PRO A 74 -14.48 -7.65 10.29
CA PRO A 74 -15.00 -8.76 11.08
C PRO A 74 -16.46 -8.53 11.51
N GLU A 75 -17.20 -9.62 11.71
CA GLU A 75 -18.54 -9.57 12.29
C GLU A 75 -18.46 -9.27 13.79
N ALA A 76 -19.36 -8.40 14.27
CA ALA A 76 -19.42 -8.04 15.67
C ALA A 76 -19.82 -9.25 16.53
N SER A 77 -19.02 -9.54 17.56
CA SER A 77 -19.29 -10.58 18.56
C SER A 77 -19.38 -9.98 19.96
N GLU A 78 -20.26 -10.53 20.78
CA GLU A 78 -20.39 -10.17 22.20
C GLU A 78 -19.39 -10.90 23.12
N GLN A 79 -18.57 -11.78 22.56
CA GLN A 79 -17.55 -12.52 23.30
C GLN A 79 -16.41 -11.60 23.77
N GLN A 80 -15.81 -11.95 24.91
CA GLN A 80 -14.58 -11.29 25.36
C GLN A 80 -13.41 -11.63 24.43
N VAL A 81 -12.48 -10.69 24.25
CA VAL A 81 -11.30 -10.89 23.39
C VAL A 81 -10.49 -12.10 23.82
N LYS A 82 -10.28 -12.32 25.13
CA LYS A 82 -9.56 -13.49 25.63
C LYS A 82 -10.22 -14.81 25.21
N GLU A 83 -11.53 -14.92 25.40
CA GLU A 83 -12.30 -16.12 25.04
C GLU A 83 -12.30 -16.35 23.53
N TYR A 84 -12.43 -15.28 22.76
CA TYR A 84 -12.39 -15.31 21.31
C TYR A 84 -11.06 -15.84 20.77
N LEU A 85 -9.94 -15.41 21.35
CA LEU A 85 -8.60 -15.89 20.98
C LEU A 85 -8.37 -17.34 21.42
N LEU A 86 -8.76 -17.70 22.65
CA LEU A 86 -8.62 -19.08 23.16
C LEU A 86 -9.49 -20.08 22.41
N ALA A 87 -10.66 -19.67 21.92
CA ALA A 87 -11.55 -20.51 21.12
C ALA A 87 -10.91 -21.03 19.82
N THR A 88 -9.80 -20.43 19.39
CA THR A 88 -9.00 -20.85 18.24
C THR A 88 -8.40 -22.24 18.39
N PHE A 89 -8.02 -22.60 19.62
CA PHE A 89 -7.40 -23.89 19.94
C PHE A 89 -8.45 -25.00 20.08
N THR A 90 -9.24 -25.23 19.04
CA THR A 90 -10.43 -26.12 19.10
C THR A 90 -10.09 -27.54 19.57
N GLU A 91 -9.07 -28.18 19.00
CA GLU A 91 -8.64 -29.54 19.39
C GLU A 91 -8.13 -29.58 20.83
N LEU A 92 -7.24 -28.66 21.21
CA LEU A 92 -6.72 -28.57 22.57
C LEU A 92 -7.81 -28.28 23.60
N ASN A 93 -8.76 -27.41 23.30
CA ASN A 93 -9.91 -27.12 24.16
C ASN A 93 -10.82 -28.35 24.31
N LEU A 94 -10.96 -29.18 23.27
CA LEU A 94 -11.71 -30.44 23.35
C LEU A 94 -10.98 -31.44 24.25
N ILE A 95 -9.67 -31.60 24.09
CA ILE A 95 -8.86 -32.49 24.93
C ILE A 95 -8.90 -32.01 26.39
N GLN A 96 -8.78 -30.69 26.64
CA GLN A 96 -8.87 -30.12 27.98
C GLN A 96 -10.22 -30.39 28.63
N LYS A 97 -11.33 -30.22 27.91
CA LYS A 97 -12.66 -30.59 28.42
C LYS A 97 -12.78 -32.08 28.74
N GLN A 98 -12.16 -32.95 27.95
CA GLN A 98 -12.12 -34.39 28.22
C GLN A 98 -11.31 -34.70 29.48
N LEU A 99 -10.19 -34.01 29.70
CA LEU A 99 -9.40 -34.14 30.93
C LEU A 99 -10.21 -33.70 32.16
N THR A 100 -10.88 -32.56 32.11
CA THR A 100 -11.75 -32.09 33.21
C THR A 100 -12.90 -33.07 33.48
N TYR A 101 -13.51 -33.63 32.43
CA TYR A 101 -14.55 -34.65 32.61
C TYR A 101 -14.02 -35.92 33.30
N LEU A 102 -12.82 -36.38 32.92
CA LEU A 102 -12.19 -37.54 33.56
C LEU A 102 -11.80 -37.23 35.02
N GLU A 103 -11.39 -35.99 35.33
CA GLU A 103 -11.15 -35.53 36.70
C GLU A 103 -12.42 -35.58 37.56
N GLU A 104 -13.55 -35.15 37.00
CA GLU A 104 -14.86 -35.26 37.64
C GLU A 104 -15.27 -36.73 37.83
N GLU A 105 -15.04 -37.59 36.84
CA GLU A 105 -15.34 -39.03 36.92
C GLU A 105 -14.52 -39.74 38.02
N MET A 106 -13.25 -39.35 38.20
CA MET A 106 -12.39 -39.84 39.29
C MET A 106 -12.91 -39.44 40.68
N ALA A 107 -13.67 -38.34 40.80
CA ALA A 107 -14.25 -37.90 42.07
C ALA A 107 -15.53 -38.67 42.47
N ILE A 108 -16.12 -39.47 41.56
CA ILE A 108 -17.36 -40.22 41.81
C ILE A 108 -17.07 -41.54 42.52
N SER A 109 -17.79 -41.83 43.61
CA SER A 109 -17.69 -43.09 44.34
C SER A 109 -18.23 -44.27 43.51
N GLY A 110 -17.42 -45.31 43.30
CA GLY A 110 -17.79 -46.53 42.56
C GLY A 110 -17.34 -46.57 41.09
N CYS A 111 -16.53 -45.61 40.64
CA CYS A 111 -15.93 -45.61 39.31
C CYS A 111 -14.82 -46.68 39.18
N ASP A 112 -14.59 -47.15 37.95
CA ASP A 112 -13.48 -48.05 37.62
C ASP A 112 -12.19 -47.22 37.48
N LEU A 113 -11.57 -46.92 38.63
CA LEU A 113 -10.46 -45.96 38.74
C LEU A 113 -9.28 -46.29 37.83
N GLU A 114 -8.93 -47.57 37.67
CA GLU A 114 -7.81 -47.97 36.80
C GLU A 114 -8.06 -47.63 35.32
N LYS A 115 -9.30 -47.84 34.84
CA LYS A 115 -9.67 -47.49 33.46
C LYS A 115 -9.69 -45.97 33.24
N VAL A 116 -10.22 -45.22 34.22
CA VAL A 116 -10.29 -43.75 34.13
C VAL A 116 -8.88 -43.15 34.13
N LEU A 117 -8.00 -43.62 35.03
CA LEU A 117 -6.58 -43.19 35.07
C LEU A 117 -5.84 -43.50 33.78
N THR A 118 -6.07 -44.67 33.17
CA THR A 118 -5.45 -45.03 31.89
C THR A 118 -5.86 -44.08 30.77
N ARG A 119 -7.17 -43.75 30.68
CA ARG A 119 -7.69 -42.79 29.70
C ARG A 119 -7.19 -41.38 29.95
N TYR A 120 -7.11 -40.97 31.22
CA TYR A 120 -6.57 -39.67 31.61
C TYR A 120 -5.11 -39.53 31.18
N GLY A 121 -4.27 -40.54 31.46
CA GLY A 121 -2.87 -40.55 31.04
C GLY A 121 -2.70 -40.42 29.53
N GLN A 122 -3.49 -41.16 28.73
CA GLN A 122 -3.48 -41.04 27.26
C GLN A 122 -3.87 -39.63 26.79
N LYS A 123 -4.92 -39.05 27.36
CA LYS A 123 -5.38 -37.71 27.00
C LYS A 123 -4.43 -36.61 27.46
N GLN A 124 -3.75 -36.81 28.58
CA GLN A 124 -2.73 -35.88 29.08
C GLN A 124 -1.51 -35.87 28.16
N GLU A 125 -1.08 -37.05 27.69
CA GLU A 125 -0.01 -37.16 26.71
C GLU A 125 -0.41 -36.51 25.38
N GLU A 126 -1.63 -36.73 24.90
CA GLU A 126 -2.17 -36.08 23.70
C GLU A 126 -2.20 -34.54 23.85
N PHE A 127 -2.64 -34.04 25.02
CA PHE A 127 -2.64 -32.60 25.33
C PHE A 127 -1.23 -32.01 25.33
N GLN A 128 -0.26 -32.74 25.90
CA GLN A 128 1.13 -32.31 25.95
C GLN A 128 1.76 -32.30 24.55
N GLN A 129 1.53 -33.35 23.75
CA GLN A 129 2.06 -33.46 22.38
C GLN A 129 1.49 -32.40 21.45
N ALA A 130 0.21 -32.05 21.62
CA ALA A 130 -0.44 -30.97 20.88
C ALA A 130 -0.04 -29.56 21.39
N GLY A 131 0.85 -29.45 22.38
CA GLY A 131 1.37 -28.17 22.86
C GLY A 131 0.43 -27.42 23.80
N GLY A 132 -0.46 -28.11 24.52
CA GLY A 132 -1.45 -27.50 25.41
C GLY A 132 -0.86 -26.58 26.50
N TYR A 133 0.35 -26.88 26.99
CA TYR A 133 1.07 -26.05 27.96
C TYR A 133 1.76 -24.82 27.34
N GLU A 134 1.86 -24.75 26.01
CA GLU A 134 2.44 -23.61 25.29
C GLU A 134 1.39 -22.56 24.92
N ILE A 135 0.10 -22.85 25.06
CA ILE A 135 -1.01 -21.96 24.68
C ILE A 135 -0.86 -20.59 25.34
N GLU A 136 -0.64 -20.55 26.65
CA GLU A 136 -0.52 -19.29 27.39
C GLU A 136 0.69 -18.48 26.93
N ASN A 137 1.83 -19.14 26.68
CA ASN A 137 3.04 -18.50 26.19
C ASN A 137 2.86 -17.94 24.78
N LYS A 138 2.24 -18.70 23.86
CA LYS A 138 1.92 -18.22 22.50
C LYS A 138 0.94 -17.04 22.54
N LEU A 139 -0.09 -17.13 23.39
CA LEU A 139 -1.07 -16.08 23.58
C LEU A 139 -0.41 -14.80 24.11
N ASP A 140 0.41 -14.89 25.16
CA ASP A 140 1.13 -13.74 25.70
C ASP A 140 2.13 -13.16 24.69
N MET A 141 2.86 -14.00 23.94
CA MET A 141 3.78 -13.53 22.90
C MET A 141 3.08 -12.68 21.84
N ILE A 142 1.97 -13.19 21.28
CA ILE A 142 1.22 -12.50 20.22
C ILE A 142 0.49 -11.27 20.77
N THR A 143 -0.15 -11.38 21.95
CA THR A 143 -0.91 -10.26 22.52
C THR A 143 -0.01 -9.13 23.04
N ASN A 144 1.18 -9.43 23.55
CA ASN A 144 2.18 -8.42 23.90
C ASN A 144 2.77 -7.79 22.64
N GLY A 145 3.12 -8.61 21.63
CA GLY A 145 3.70 -8.15 20.38
C GLY A 145 2.80 -7.19 19.59
N LEU A 146 1.50 -7.52 19.48
CA LEU A 146 0.48 -6.66 18.90
C LEU A 146 -0.03 -5.59 19.87
N MET A 147 0.46 -5.54 21.11
CA MET A 147 0.09 -4.59 22.16
C MET A 147 -1.43 -4.56 22.45
N ILE A 148 -2.09 -5.71 22.41
CA ILE A 148 -3.54 -5.87 22.64
C ILE A 148 -3.87 -6.48 24.02
N LYS A 149 -2.88 -6.67 24.90
CA LYS A 149 -3.10 -7.26 26.23
C LYS A 149 -4.14 -6.50 27.07
N HIS A 150 -4.20 -5.18 26.94
CA HIS A 150 -5.19 -4.33 27.62
C HIS A 150 -6.62 -4.48 27.06
N LEU A 151 -6.79 -5.07 25.87
CA LEU A 151 -8.09 -5.33 25.25
C LEU A 151 -8.69 -6.69 25.65
N MET A 152 -7.91 -7.55 26.30
CA MET A 152 -8.28 -8.95 26.59
C MET A 152 -9.57 -9.10 27.40
N THR A 153 -9.88 -8.13 28.26
CA THR A 153 -11.07 -8.11 29.13
C THR A 153 -12.27 -7.43 28.50
N LYS A 154 -12.10 -6.73 27.37
CA LYS A 154 -13.19 -6.04 26.66
C LYS A 154 -13.94 -7.02 25.75
N LYS A 155 -15.15 -6.62 25.37
CA LYS A 155 -15.93 -7.32 24.33
C LYS A 155 -15.49 -6.91 22.93
N LEU A 156 -15.61 -7.81 21.96
CA LEU A 156 -15.30 -7.48 20.57
C LEU A 156 -16.16 -6.32 20.02
N SER A 157 -17.43 -6.25 20.40
CA SER A 157 -18.37 -5.19 19.99
C SER A 157 -18.02 -3.79 20.54
N GLU A 158 -17.22 -3.69 21.60
CA GLU A 158 -16.78 -2.43 22.20
C GLU A 158 -15.51 -1.85 21.54
N LEU A 159 -14.83 -2.65 20.72
CA LEU A 159 -13.58 -2.27 20.07
C LEU A 159 -13.85 -1.42 18.83
N SER A 160 -12.94 -0.48 18.55
CA SER A 160 -12.91 0.21 17.26
C SER A 160 -12.61 -0.78 16.11
N GLY A 161 -13.02 -0.44 14.88
CA GLY A 161 -12.78 -1.32 13.72
C GLY A 161 -11.31 -1.70 13.54
N GLY A 162 -10.38 -0.79 13.80
CA GLY A 162 -8.94 -1.07 13.76
C GLY A 162 -8.49 -2.04 14.85
N GLU A 163 -8.95 -1.85 16.10
CA GLU A 163 -8.67 -2.80 17.20
C GLU A 163 -9.24 -4.19 16.92
N GLN A 164 -10.45 -4.26 16.33
CA GLN A 164 -11.04 -5.54 15.91
C GLN A 164 -10.17 -6.22 14.84
N THR A 165 -9.67 -5.49 13.84
CA THR A 165 -8.76 -6.05 12.83
C THR A 165 -7.49 -6.62 13.46
N ILE A 166 -6.91 -5.92 14.45
CA ILE A 166 -5.71 -6.39 15.15
C ILE A 166 -5.99 -7.66 15.96
N VAL A 167 -7.13 -7.73 16.65
CA VAL A 167 -7.54 -8.94 17.37
C VAL A 167 -7.76 -10.12 16.41
N ASN A 168 -8.29 -9.87 15.21
CA ASN A 168 -8.43 -10.93 14.20
C ASN A 168 -7.10 -11.35 13.58
N LEU A 169 -6.18 -10.42 13.37
CA LEU A 169 -4.82 -10.76 13.00
C LEU A 169 -4.20 -11.66 14.08
N ALA A 170 -4.28 -11.28 15.35
CA ALA A 170 -3.81 -12.10 16.46
C ALA A 170 -4.42 -13.51 16.44
N ARG A 171 -5.73 -13.61 16.17
CA ARG A 171 -6.43 -14.90 16.05
C ARG A 171 -5.87 -15.78 14.95
N ILE A 172 -5.61 -15.21 13.77
CA ILE A 172 -5.07 -15.95 12.62
C ILE A 172 -3.63 -16.38 12.87
N LEU A 173 -2.84 -15.56 13.56
CA LEU A 173 -1.46 -15.92 13.94
C LEU A 173 -1.43 -17.02 15.01
N LEU A 174 -2.46 -17.12 15.87
CA LEU A 174 -2.61 -18.22 16.85
C LEU A 174 -3.08 -19.53 16.21
N GLN A 175 -3.68 -19.49 15.02
CA GLN A 175 -4.14 -20.67 14.30
C GLN A 175 -2.97 -21.42 13.65
N GLU A 176 -3.02 -22.76 13.72
CA GLU A 176 -2.14 -23.62 12.95
C GLU A 176 -2.64 -23.72 11.51
N ASN A 177 -2.22 -22.77 10.66
CA ASN A 177 -2.56 -22.74 9.24
C ASN A 177 -1.40 -23.26 8.38
N ASP A 178 -1.70 -23.94 7.27
CA ASP A 178 -0.71 -24.27 6.23
C ASP A 178 -0.40 -23.07 5.33
N LEU A 179 -1.41 -22.21 5.14
CA LEU A 179 -1.35 -21.00 4.33
C LEU A 179 -2.08 -19.86 5.05
N VAL A 180 -1.41 -18.71 5.18
CA VAL A 180 -2.00 -17.48 5.72
C VAL A 180 -2.17 -16.46 4.61
N LEU A 181 -3.39 -15.95 4.45
CA LEU A 181 -3.76 -14.91 3.49
C LEU A 181 -4.02 -13.61 4.25
N LEU A 182 -3.18 -12.61 4.03
CA LEU A 182 -3.27 -11.32 4.71
C LEU A 182 -3.64 -10.24 3.70
N ASP A 183 -4.82 -9.64 3.87
CA ASP A 183 -5.30 -8.53 3.03
C ASP A 183 -5.08 -7.19 3.74
N GLU A 184 -4.05 -6.46 3.35
CA GLU A 184 -3.57 -5.21 3.96
C GLU A 184 -3.38 -5.29 5.50
N PRO A 185 -2.54 -6.21 6.00
CA PRO A 185 -2.37 -6.44 7.44
C PRO A 185 -1.72 -5.27 8.18
N THR A 186 -1.03 -4.39 7.46
CA THR A 186 -0.38 -3.19 8.00
C THR A 186 -1.38 -2.05 8.26
N ASN A 187 -2.60 -2.15 7.74
CA ASN A 187 -3.62 -1.14 7.99
C ASN A 187 -3.98 -1.10 9.48
N HIS A 188 -4.03 0.11 10.03
CA HIS A 188 -4.32 0.37 11.45
C HIS A 188 -3.24 -0.10 12.44
N LEU A 189 -2.11 -0.63 11.97
CA LEU A 189 -0.94 -0.88 12.80
C LEU A 189 -0.08 0.38 12.89
N ASP A 190 0.39 0.68 14.09
CA ASP A 190 1.45 1.68 14.27
C ASP A 190 2.81 1.08 13.89
N THR A 191 3.84 1.92 13.81
CA THR A 191 5.19 1.50 13.44
C THR A 191 5.72 0.38 14.34
N LYS A 192 5.39 0.38 15.64
CA LYS A 192 5.89 -0.63 16.60
C LYS A 192 5.29 -2.00 16.31
N ARG A 193 3.98 -2.06 16.10
CA ARG A 193 3.25 -3.29 15.74
C ARG A 193 3.67 -3.82 14.38
N ILE A 194 3.92 -2.94 13.40
CA ILE A 194 4.41 -3.36 12.07
C ILE A 194 5.80 -4.01 12.19
N THR A 195 6.74 -3.38 12.88
CA THR A 195 8.09 -3.94 13.08
C THR A 195 8.05 -5.29 13.79
N TRP A 196 7.19 -5.45 14.80
CA TRP A 196 6.99 -6.75 15.44
C TRP A 196 6.44 -7.81 14.47
N LEU A 197 5.44 -7.45 13.66
CA LEU A 197 4.85 -8.35 12.67
C LEU A 197 5.86 -8.76 11.59
N GLU A 198 6.72 -7.85 11.14
CA GLU A 198 7.84 -8.15 10.23
C GLU A 198 8.79 -9.18 10.85
N GLY A 199 9.16 -8.99 12.12
CA GLY A 199 9.98 -9.92 12.88
C GLY A 199 9.32 -11.30 13.04
N TYR A 200 8.01 -11.33 13.30
CA TYR A 200 7.24 -12.57 13.42
C TYR A 200 7.20 -13.33 12.08
N LEU A 201 6.74 -12.68 11.01
CA LEU A 201 6.54 -13.31 9.70
C LEU A 201 7.84 -13.72 8.99
N SER A 202 8.96 -13.07 9.30
CA SER A 202 10.27 -13.43 8.73
C SER A 202 10.79 -14.78 9.26
N HIS A 203 10.48 -15.12 10.51
CA HIS A 203 10.88 -16.37 11.17
C HIS A 203 9.86 -17.51 11.02
N GLU A 204 8.64 -17.18 10.60
CA GLU A 204 7.60 -18.16 10.35
C GLU A 204 7.93 -19.10 9.18
N LYS A 205 7.62 -20.39 9.37
CA LYS A 205 7.83 -21.44 8.34
C LYS A 205 6.59 -21.66 7.48
N THR A 206 5.47 -21.10 7.90
CA THR A 206 4.17 -21.20 7.23
C THR A 206 4.19 -20.41 5.93
N ALA A 207 3.51 -20.92 4.88
CA ALA A 207 3.37 -20.17 3.65
C ALA A 207 2.42 -18.98 3.86
N TYR A 208 2.70 -17.84 3.24
CA TYR A 208 1.77 -16.72 3.27
C TYR A 208 1.71 -15.94 1.95
N LEU A 209 0.54 -15.38 1.70
CA LEU A 209 0.27 -14.43 0.63
C LEU A 209 -0.19 -13.12 1.25
N ILE A 210 0.58 -12.06 1.06
CA ILE A 210 0.34 -10.74 1.64
C ILE A 210 -0.04 -9.79 0.51
N VAL A 211 -1.23 -9.20 0.60
CA VAL A 211 -1.57 -7.98 -0.13
C VAL A 211 -1.20 -6.81 0.76
N SER A 212 -0.29 -5.95 0.32
CA SER A 212 0.07 -4.75 1.07
C SER A 212 0.52 -3.64 0.13
N HIS A 213 0.18 -2.40 0.49
CA HIS A 213 0.74 -1.20 -0.11
C HIS A 213 2.00 -0.68 0.63
N ASP A 214 2.40 -1.29 1.75
CA ASP A 214 3.63 -0.95 2.48
C ASP A 214 4.85 -1.65 1.86
N ARG A 215 5.67 -0.86 1.17
CA ARG A 215 6.85 -1.35 0.45
C ARG A 215 7.94 -1.86 1.38
N LEU A 216 8.16 -1.22 2.54
CA LEU A 216 9.17 -1.68 3.51
C LEU A 216 8.73 -2.99 4.15
N PHE A 217 7.44 -3.11 4.46
CA PHE A 217 6.87 -4.36 4.96
C PHE A 217 7.07 -5.51 3.97
N LEU A 218 6.77 -5.29 2.69
CA LEU A 218 7.04 -6.28 1.63
C LEU A 218 8.54 -6.58 1.53
N ASP A 219 9.40 -5.57 1.64
CA ASP A 219 10.85 -5.76 1.48
C ASP A 219 11.48 -6.65 2.56
N HIS A 220 10.93 -6.60 3.78
CA HIS A 220 11.38 -7.38 4.94
C HIS A 220 10.72 -8.76 5.05
N THR A 221 9.49 -8.91 4.54
CA THR A 221 8.70 -10.15 4.76
C THR A 221 8.71 -11.09 3.58
N VAL A 222 8.74 -10.62 2.33
CA VAL A 222 8.49 -11.49 1.17
C VAL A 222 9.76 -11.88 0.42
N GLU A 223 9.75 -13.07 -0.17
CA GLU A 223 10.84 -13.61 -1.00
C GLU A 223 10.44 -13.74 -2.48
N LYS A 224 9.17 -13.51 -2.78
CA LYS A 224 8.58 -13.53 -4.12
C LYS A 224 7.52 -12.44 -4.23
N ILE A 225 7.54 -11.69 -5.33
CA ILE A 225 6.50 -10.72 -5.66
C ILE A 225 5.67 -11.26 -6.82
N VAL A 226 4.36 -11.19 -6.68
CA VAL A 226 3.36 -11.54 -7.68
C VAL A 226 2.67 -10.23 -8.05
N GLU A 227 2.88 -9.77 -9.27
CA GLU A 227 2.26 -8.57 -9.78
C GLU A 227 1.00 -8.91 -10.58
N LEU A 228 -0.10 -8.24 -10.26
CA LEU A 228 -1.37 -8.32 -10.97
C LEU A 228 -1.57 -7.04 -11.80
N GLU A 229 -1.38 -7.15 -13.11
CA GLU A 229 -1.51 -6.06 -14.06
C GLU A 229 -2.34 -6.51 -15.28
N ASP A 230 -3.31 -5.70 -15.70
CA ASP A 230 -4.20 -5.95 -16.85
C ASP A 230 -4.84 -7.37 -16.84
N GLY A 231 -5.28 -7.82 -15.66
CA GLY A 231 -5.93 -9.12 -15.46
C GLY A 231 -5.01 -10.34 -15.59
N ARG A 232 -3.69 -10.12 -15.63
CA ARG A 232 -2.65 -11.15 -15.71
C ARG A 232 -1.72 -11.07 -14.52
N ILE A 233 -1.15 -12.23 -14.17
CA ILE A 233 -0.15 -12.34 -13.12
C ILE A 233 1.23 -12.50 -13.73
N GLN A 234 2.20 -11.78 -13.19
CA GLN A 234 3.62 -12.00 -13.42
C GLN A 234 4.36 -12.21 -12.09
N GLU A 235 5.20 -13.24 -12.05
CA GLU A 235 5.97 -13.59 -10.85
C GLU A 235 7.42 -13.08 -10.96
N TYR A 236 7.93 -12.53 -9.87
CA TYR A 236 9.29 -12.03 -9.73
C TYR A 236 9.93 -12.63 -8.48
N LYS A 237 11.20 -13.01 -8.59
CA LYS A 237 11.95 -13.59 -7.48
C LYS A 237 12.65 -12.48 -6.70
N GLY A 238 12.53 -12.52 -5.37
CA GLY A 238 13.11 -11.54 -4.46
C GLY A 238 12.05 -10.68 -3.78
N ASN A 239 12.54 -9.75 -2.98
CA ASN A 239 11.74 -8.77 -2.25
C ASN A 239 11.29 -7.60 -3.16
N TYR A 240 10.58 -6.62 -2.60
CA TYR A 240 10.04 -5.49 -3.36
C TYR A 240 11.12 -4.69 -4.10
N SER A 241 12.22 -4.36 -3.41
CA SER A 241 13.35 -3.61 -3.98
C SER A 241 13.99 -4.33 -5.16
N THR A 242 14.10 -5.66 -5.08
CA THR A 242 14.65 -6.50 -6.17
C THR A 242 13.67 -6.59 -7.34
N TYR A 243 12.37 -6.75 -7.05
CA TYR A 243 11.31 -6.73 -8.05
C TYR A 243 11.33 -5.42 -8.86
N LYS A 244 11.44 -4.27 -8.19
CA LYS A 244 11.45 -2.96 -8.87
C LYS A 244 12.57 -2.86 -9.90
N LYS A 245 13.79 -3.28 -9.54
CA LYS A 245 14.94 -3.33 -10.46
C LYS A 245 14.69 -4.27 -11.64
N GLN A 246 14.17 -5.47 -11.39
CA GLN A 246 13.83 -6.42 -12.46
C GLN A 246 12.78 -5.86 -13.43
N LYS A 247 11.77 -5.16 -12.90
CA LYS A 247 10.72 -4.53 -13.72
C LYS A 247 11.28 -3.41 -14.57
N GLU A 248 12.12 -2.53 -14.01
CA GLU A 248 12.81 -1.47 -14.75
C GLU A 248 13.68 -2.04 -15.89
N GLU A 249 14.49 -3.07 -15.63
CA GLU A 249 15.32 -3.73 -16.64
C GLU A 249 14.48 -4.36 -17.76
N GLN A 250 13.36 -5.01 -17.42
CA GLN A 250 12.43 -5.59 -18.39
C GLN A 250 11.77 -4.52 -19.26
N LEU A 251 11.34 -3.41 -18.66
CA LEU A 251 10.75 -2.26 -19.37
C LEU A 251 11.77 -1.60 -20.30
N GLU A 252 13.01 -1.41 -19.86
CA GLU A 252 14.07 -0.87 -20.72
C GLU A 252 14.38 -1.76 -21.91
N LYS A 253 14.43 -3.07 -21.69
CA LYS A 253 14.61 -4.04 -22.78
C LYS A 253 13.45 -3.99 -23.76
N LEU A 254 12.22 -4.00 -23.27
CA LEU A 254 11.01 -3.88 -24.09
C LEU A 254 11.00 -2.58 -24.90
N ARG A 255 11.44 -1.46 -24.31
CA ARG A 255 11.60 -0.17 -25.01
C ARG A 255 12.60 -0.25 -26.15
N LYS A 256 13.80 -0.79 -25.89
CA LYS A 256 14.85 -0.95 -26.93
C LYS A 256 14.36 -1.84 -28.07
N ASP A 257 13.73 -2.97 -27.74
CA ASP A 257 13.18 -3.91 -28.73
C ASP A 257 12.05 -3.27 -29.55
N PHE A 258 11.15 -2.52 -28.90
CA PHE A 258 10.09 -1.77 -29.56
C PHE A 258 10.63 -0.69 -30.49
N GLU A 259 11.59 0.13 -30.05
CA GLU A 259 12.21 1.15 -30.87
C GLU A 259 12.92 0.56 -32.10
N GLN A 260 13.66 -0.54 -31.91
CA GLN A 260 14.32 -1.24 -33.00
C GLN A 260 13.29 -1.77 -34.01
N GLN A 261 12.22 -2.41 -33.53
CA GLN A 261 11.15 -2.88 -34.39
C GLN A 261 10.46 -1.73 -35.15
N GLN A 262 10.22 -0.58 -34.52
CA GLN A 262 9.64 0.58 -35.19
C GLN A 262 10.57 1.13 -36.28
N LYS A 263 11.89 1.19 -36.03
CA LYS A 263 12.88 1.58 -37.05
C LYS A 263 12.88 0.62 -38.24
N GLU A 264 12.78 -0.68 -37.99
CA GLU A 264 12.69 -1.70 -39.05
C GLU A 264 11.38 -1.58 -39.84
N ILE A 265 10.25 -1.38 -39.16
CA ILE A 265 8.95 -1.13 -39.78
C ILE A 265 8.99 0.12 -40.66
N GLN A 266 9.60 1.21 -40.20
CA GLN A 266 9.76 2.44 -40.98
C GLN A 266 10.63 2.22 -42.22
N LYS A 267 11.78 1.53 -42.09
CA LYS A 267 12.64 1.18 -43.23
C LYS A 267 11.91 0.34 -44.26
N LEU A 268 11.13 -0.67 -43.82
CA LEU A 268 10.30 -1.50 -44.70
C LEU A 268 9.24 -0.66 -45.42
N LYS A 269 8.52 0.22 -44.71
CA LYS A 269 7.52 1.12 -45.32
C LYS A 269 8.14 2.05 -46.36
N LEU A 270 9.32 2.61 -46.10
CA LEU A 270 10.05 3.45 -47.06
C LEU A 270 10.50 2.64 -48.29
N ALA A 271 10.99 1.43 -48.09
CA ALA A 271 11.36 0.54 -49.20
C ALA A 271 10.15 0.16 -50.07
N ILE A 272 9.01 -0.15 -49.45
CA ILE A 272 7.74 -0.43 -50.17
C ILE A 272 7.33 0.79 -51.00
N ARG A 273 7.37 2.00 -50.43
CA ARG A 273 7.08 3.24 -51.16
C ARG A 273 8.01 3.45 -52.35
N ARG A 274 9.33 3.30 -52.16
CA ARG A 274 10.33 3.42 -53.24
C ARG A 274 10.12 2.39 -54.34
N PHE A 275 9.88 1.12 -54.01
CA PHE A 275 9.64 0.08 -55.01
C PHE A 275 8.32 0.29 -55.77
N ARG A 276 7.27 0.82 -55.13
CA ARG A 276 6.05 1.23 -55.85
C ARG A 276 6.32 2.41 -56.78
N GLN A 277 7.05 3.42 -56.32
CA GLN A 277 7.41 4.58 -57.13
C GLN A 277 8.22 4.18 -58.37
N TRP A 278 9.28 3.37 -58.22
CA TRP A 278 10.05 2.85 -59.35
C TRP A 278 9.26 1.90 -60.25
N GLY A 279 8.27 1.19 -59.69
CA GLY A 279 7.32 0.41 -60.47
C GLY A 279 6.49 1.30 -61.40
N HIS A 280 5.99 2.44 -60.89
CA HIS A 280 5.20 3.40 -61.66
C HIS A 280 6.04 4.23 -62.64
N GLU A 281 7.27 4.63 -62.28
CA GLU A 281 8.15 5.44 -63.13
C GLU A 281 8.80 4.63 -64.26
N GLY A 282 9.04 3.34 -64.06
CA GLY A 282 9.73 2.46 -65.01
C GLY A 282 8.88 1.36 -65.64
N ASP A 283 7.57 1.36 -65.40
CA ASP A 283 6.58 0.36 -65.84
C ASP A 283 7.04 -1.11 -65.68
N ASN A 284 7.71 -1.39 -64.57
CA ASN A 284 8.43 -2.65 -64.36
C ASN A 284 7.78 -3.50 -63.27
N GLU A 285 7.09 -4.55 -63.74
CA GLU A 285 6.30 -5.48 -62.94
C GLU A 285 7.10 -6.17 -61.81
N LYS A 286 8.43 -6.31 -61.97
CA LYS A 286 9.29 -6.92 -60.95
C LYS A 286 9.36 -6.09 -59.66
N PHE A 287 9.28 -4.75 -59.76
CA PHE A 287 9.30 -3.88 -58.59
C PHE A 287 7.97 -3.91 -57.82
N PHE A 288 6.84 -4.03 -58.52
CA PHE A 288 5.53 -4.27 -57.89
C PHE A 288 5.49 -5.61 -57.15
N LYS A 289 6.04 -6.68 -57.74
CA LYS A 289 6.15 -8.00 -57.08
C LYS A 289 7.02 -7.93 -55.81
N LYS A 290 8.14 -7.20 -55.84
CA LYS A 290 8.98 -6.96 -54.65
C LYS A 290 8.27 -6.13 -53.57
N ALA A 291 7.55 -5.07 -53.93
CA ALA A 291 6.77 -4.28 -52.99
C ALA A 291 5.70 -5.14 -52.28
N LYS A 292 4.97 -5.96 -53.05
CA LYS A 292 3.94 -6.88 -52.53
C LYS A 292 4.52 -7.97 -51.61
N GLN A 293 5.75 -8.44 -51.86
CA GLN A 293 6.45 -9.36 -50.95
C GLN A 293 6.83 -8.69 -49.63
N LEU A 294 7.32 -7.44 -49.67
CA LEU A 294 7.66 -6.69 -48.46
C LEU A 294 6.42 -6.32 -47.64
N GLU A 295 5.28 -6.03 -48.28
CA GLU A 295 3.99 -5.83 -47.62
C GLU A 295 3.55 -7.09 -46.84
N LYS A 296 3.59 -8.26 -47.49
CA LYS A 296 3.31 -9.54 -46.81
C LYS A 296 4.26 -9.82 -45.65
N ARG A 297 5.53 -9.40 -45.77
CA ARG A 297 6.50 -9.53 -44.67
C ARG A 297 6.14 -8.59 -43.52
N LEU A 298 5.74 -7.36 -43.81
CA LEU A 298 5.31 -6.37 -42.82
C LEU A 298 4.08 -6.84 -42.04
N GLU A 299 3.10 -7.45 -42.72
CA GLU A 299 1.88 -7.99 -42.08
C GLU A 299 2.17 -9.15 -41.12
N LYS A 300 3.25 -9.91 -41.37
CA LYS A 300 3.65 -11.06 -40.54
C LYS A 300 4.50 -10.68 -39.32
N ILE A 301 4.96 -9.44 -39.22
CA ILE A 301 5.73 -8.99 -38.06
C ILE A 301 4.79 -8.94 -36.85
N GLN A 302 5.06 -9.76 -35.84
CA GLN A 302 4.38 -9.66 -34.56
C GLN A 302 4.72 -8.32 -33.93
N LYS A 303 3.71 -7.48 -33.73
CA LYS A 303 3.88 -6.16 -33.11
C LYS A 303 4.20 -6.36 -31.63
N ILE A 304 5.35 -5.86 -31.21
CA ILE A 304 5.67 -5.71 -29.80
C ILE A 304 4.67 -4.67 -29.25
N PRO A 305 4.00 -4.94 -28.13
CA PRO A 305 3.10 -3.97 -27.53
C PRO A 305 3.88 -2.69 -27.25
N LYS A 306 3.26 -1.54 -27.50
CA LYS A 306 3.87 -0.27 -27.17
C LYS A 306 4.13 -0.29 -25.66
N PRO A 307 5.38 -0.13 -25.19
CA PRO A 307 5.64 -0.07 -23.76
C PRO A 307 4.76 1.02 -23.18
N LYS A 308 4.11 0.75 -22.04
CA LYS A 308 3.43 1.81 -21.28
C LYS A 308 4.47 2.92 -21.09
N ASN A 309 4.11 4.14 -21.51
CA ASN A 309 4.98 5.28 -21.28
C ASN A 309 5.06 5.39 -19.76
N ASP A 310 6.26 5.29 -19.18
CA ASP A 310 6.37 5.82 -17.82
C ASP A 310 6.11 7.31 -17.97
N SER A 311 5.08 7.78 -17.28
CA SER A 311 4.89 9.19 -16.99
C SER A 311 6.17 9.81 -16.38
N SER A 312 7.06 9.00 -15.80
CA SER A 312 8.32 9.38 -15.15
C SER A 312 9.36 10.10 -16.02
N LYS A 313 9.24 10.11 -17.36
CA LYS A 313 10.20 10.82 -18.25
C LYS A 313 9.68 12.13 -18.85
N LEU A 314 8.43 12.51 -18.61
CA LEU A 314 7.96 13.86 -18.90
C LEU A 314 8.44 14.75 -17.76
N GLY A 315 9.65 15.33 -17.84
CA GLY A 315 10.25 16.14 -16.79
C GLY A 315 9.22 17.01 -16.06
N LYS A 316 8.96 16.65 -14.79
CA LYS A 316 7.89 17.20 -13.95
C LYS A 316 8.39 18.49 -13.30
N THR A 317 8.97 19.36 -14.11
CA THR A 317 9.73 20.51 -13.61
C THR A 317 8.81 21.58 -13.05
N PHE A 318 9.07 21.96 -11.80
CA PHE A 318 8.48 23.13 -11.16
C PHE A 318 8.77 24.39 -11.98
N THR A 319 7.80 25.30 -12.05
CA THR A 319 8.05 26.67 -12.51
C THR A 319 9.12 27.32 -11.63
N GLU A 320 9.93 28.24 -12.19
CA GLU A 320 10.98 28.94 -11.44
C GLU A 320 10.40 29.58 -10.17
N MET A 321 10.84 29.10 -9.01
CA MET A 321 10.33 29.55 -7.71
C MET A 321 11.09 30.79 -7.24
N SER A 322 10.36 31.75 -6.68
CA SER A 322 10.97 32.86 -5.96
C SER A 322 11.48 32.38 -4.59
N ARG A 323 12.71 32.75 -4.23
CA ARG A 323 13.31 32.39 -2.94
C ARG A 323 12.56 33.09 -1.80
N SER A 324 12.24 32.36 -0.73
CA SER A 324 11.70 32.96 0.51
C SER A 324 12.81 33.50 1.42
N GLY A 325 12.43 34.15 2.53
CA GLY A 325 13.34 34.44 3.63
C GLY A 325 14.08 33.20 4.16
N LYS A 326 15.25 33.41 4.80
CA LYS A 326 16.08 32.31 5.36
C LYS A 326 15.33 31.48 6.39
N GLU A 327 14.58 32.14 7.27
CA GLU A 327 13.69 31.50 8.23
C GLU A 327 12.28 31.51 7.65
N VAL A 328 11.73 30.31 7.45
CA VAL A 328 10.44 30.09 6.76
C VAL A 328 9.30 30.07 7.76
N LEU A 329 9.48 29.36 8.87
CA LEU A 329 8.45 29.19 9.88
C LEU A 329 9.11 29.06 11.24
N GLN A 330 8.58 29.76 12.23
CA GLN A 330 9.07 29.71 13.61
C GLN A 330 7.91 29.69 14.58
N PHE A 331 7.95 28.70 15.48
CA PHE A 331 7.06 28.56 16.62
C PHE A 331 7.87 28.91 17.87
N LYS A 332 7.32 29.80 18.72
CA LYS A 332 7.90 30.17 20.01
C LYS A 332 6.91 29.96 21.14
N GLU A 333 7.30 29.17 22.13
CA GLU A 333 6.54 28.85 23.35
C GLU A 333 5.04 28.58 23.08
N LEU A 334 4.72 27.93 21.96
CA LEU A 334 3.34 27.81 21.53
C LEU A 334 2.59 26.75 22.34
N SER A 335 1.39 27.09 22.81
CA SER A 335 0.52 26.14 23.50
C SER A 335 -0.87 26.09 22.86
N LYS A 336 -1.40 24.87 22.76
CA LYS A 336 -2.68 24.59 22.11
C LYS A 336 -3.38 23.43 22.80
N SER A 337 -4.63 23.67 23.15
CA SER A 337 -5.58 22.65 23.57
C SER A 337 -6.70 22.49 22.54
N TYR A 338 -7.25 21.28 22.43
CA TYR A 338 -8.39 20.99 21.58
C TYR A 338 -9.45 20.26 22.41
N ALA A 339 -10.65 20.85 22.51
CA ALA A 339 -11.77 20.32 23.30
C ALA A 339 -11.38 19.91 24.74
N GLY A 340 -10.53 20.70 25.41
CA GLY A 340 -10.06 20.43 26.78
C GLY A 340 -8.89 19.45 26.89
N LYS A 341 -8.44 18.82 25.80
CA LYS A 341 -7.23 18.01 25.75
C LYS A 341 -6.04 18.88 25.32
N VAL A 342 -5.00 18.94 26.14
CA VAL A 342 -3.74 19.62 25.76
C VAL A 342 -3.12 18.85 24.60
N LEU A 343 -2.83 19.52 23.48
CA LEU A 343 -2.13 18.94 22.34
C LEU A 343 -0.65 19.34 22.36
N PHE A 344 -0.38 20.62 22.58
CA PHE A 344 0.96 21.19 22.59
C PHE A 344 1.15 22.08 23.83
N ASP A 345 2.27 21.91 24.53
CA ASP A 345 2.68 22.72 25.67
C ASP A 345 4.07 23.33 25.41
N LYS A 346 4.11 24.66 25.23
CA LYS A 346 5.32 25.46 24.99
C LYS A 346 6.28 24.84 23.97
N ILE A 347 5.79 24.66 22.75
CA ILE A 347 6.59 24.09 21.66
C ILE A 347 7.44 25.17 20.98
N ASP A 348 8.69 24.81 20.69
CA ASP A 348 9.68 25.67 20.03
C ASP A 348 10.33 24.92 18.86
N PHE A 349 10.19 25.43 17.65
CA PHE A 349 10.96 24.95 16.49
C PHE A 349 11.01 26.00 15.39
N SER A 350 12.05 25.91 14.57
CA SER A 350 12.19 26.70 13.33
C SER A 350 12.44 25.80 12.13
N LEU A 351 11.87 26.19 11.00
CA LEU A 351 12.14 25.67 9.66
C LEU A 351 12.84 26.74 8.84
N PHE A 352 13.89 26.33 8.12
CA PHE A 352 14.68 27.19 7.26
C PHE A 352 14.40 26.90 5.78
N TRP A 353 14.84 27.81 4.92
CA TRP A 353 14.76 27.62 3.47
C TRP A 353 15.44 26.30 3.05
N GLN A 354 14.73 25.49 2.27
CA GLN A 354 15.13 24.15 1.80
C GLN A 354 15.08 23.05 2.87
N ASP A 355 14.53 23.32 4.06
CA ASP A 355 14.23 22.24 4.99
C ASP A 355 13.10 21.37 4.40
N HIS A 356 13.38 20.08 4.23
CA HIS A 356 12.37 19.05 4.03
C HIS A 356 12.12 18.37 5.38
N ALA A 357 11.06 18.81 6.07
CA ALA A 357 10.71 18.35 7.39
C ALA A 357 9.43 17.49 7.39
N ALA A 358 9.50 16.35 8.05
CA ALA A 358 8.34 15.49 8.29
C ALA A 358 7.90 15.55 9.76
N ILE A 359 6.60 15.62 10.01
CA ILE A 359 6.00 15.53 11.34
C ILE A 359 5.61 14.07 11.59
N ILE A 360 6.16 13.48 12.64
CA ILE A 360 5.90 12.08 13.01
C ILE A 360 5.37 12.00 14.44
N GLY A 361 4.53 11.01 14.71
CA GLY A 361 3.94 10.77 16.03
C GLY A 361 2.69 9.92 15.95
N GLU A 362 2.19 9.50 17.11
CA GLU A 362 1.02 8.62 17.23
C GLU A 362 -0.25 9.23 16.61
N ASN A 363 -1.24 8.37 16.36
CA ASN A 363 -2.55 8.82 15.89
C ASN A 363 -3.25 9.65 16.98
N GLY A 364 -3.79 10.81 16.59
CA GLY A 364 -4.43 11.72 17.54
C GLY A 364 -3.46 12.58 18.37
N SER A 365 -2.16 12.63 18.03
CA SER A 365 -1.18 13.52 18.67
C SER A 365 -1.29 15.00 18.25
N GLY A 366 -2.13 15.32 17.26
CA GLY A 366 -2.34 16.70 16.78
C GLY A 366 -1.52 17.09 15.54
N LYS A 367 -0.95 16.14 14.79
CA LYS A 367 -0.15 16.39 13.57
C LYS A 367 -0.81 17.34 12.57
N SER A 368 -2.05 17.05 12.18
CA SER A 368 -2.81 17.91 11.25
C SER A 368 -3.16 19.27 11.88
N THR A 369 -3.37 19.33 13.20
CA THR A 369 -3.54 20.61 13.91
C THR A 369 -2.27 21.46 13.84
N LEU A 370 -1.08 20.86 13.94
CA LEU A 370 0.19 21.56 13.78
C LEU A 370 0.33 22.18 12.39
N LEU A 371 -0.08 21.46 11.33
CA LEU A 371 -0.11 22.01 9.97
C LEU A 371 -1.08 23.19 9.86
N LYS A 372 -2.29 23.07 10.41
CA LYS A 372 -3.27 24.16 10.41
C LYS A 372 -2.79 25.38 11.18
N LEU A 373 -2.05 25.19 12.28
CA LEU A 373 -1.39 26.26 13.01
C LEU A 373 -0.30 26.94 12.16
N ALA A 374 0.52 26.16 11.46
CA ALA A 374 1.54 26.67 10.54
C ALA A 374 0.94 27.54 9.42
N LEU A 375 -0.27 27.20 8.98
CA LEU A 375 -1.05 27.92 7.98
C LEU A 375 -1.89 29.07 8.55
N LYS A 376 -1.89 29.28 9.88
CA LYS A 376 -2.76 30.24 10.59
C LYS A 376 -4.26 30.01 10.38
N LEU A 377 -4.67 28.77 10.10
CA LEU A 377 -6.07 28.36 9.95
C LEU A 377 -6.73 28.01 11.29
N GLU A 378 -5.93 27.84 12.35
CA GLU A 378 -6.41 27.59 13.71
C GLU A 378 -5.87 28.61 14.71
N HIS A 379 -6.67 28.86 15.74
CA HIS A 379 -6.29 29.70 16.88
C HIS A 379 -5.41 28.92 17.87
N PHE A 380 -4.51 29.61 18.57
CA PHE A 380 -3.70 29.06 19.66
C PHE A 380 -3.93 29.88 20.94
N GLU A 381 -3.57 29.31 22.09
CA GLU A 381 -3.87 29.91 23.41
C GLU A 381 -2.73 30.84 23.86
N SER A 382 -1.48 30.45 23.63
CA SER A 382 -0.30 31.23 24.00
C SER A 382 0.87 30.96 23.05
N GLY A 383 1.86 31.86 23.07
CA GLY A 383 3.06 31.82 22.22
C GLY A 383 2.96 32.68 20.95
N GLU A 384 3.84 32.44 20.00
CA GLU A 384 3.94 33.21 18.76
C GLU A 384 4.29 32.31 17.55
N ILE A 385 3.62 32.55 16.41
CA ILE A 385 3.96 31.94 15.11
C ILE A 385 4.46 33.02 14.16
N LYS A 386 5.73 32.94 13.75
CA LYS A 386 6.33 33.81 12.74
C LYS A 386 6.46 33.07 11.42
N GLN A 387 5.96 33.70 10.36
CA GLN A 387 6.12 33.25 8.98
C GLN A 387 7.16 34.15 8.31
N GLY A 388 8.04 33.55 7.52
CA GLY A 388 9.07 34.24 6.74
C GLY A 388 8.51 35.24 5.72
N THR A 389 9.39 36.07 5.18
CA THR A 389 9.05 37.02 4.11
C THR A 389 8.96 36.34 2.75
N ASN A 390 8.13 36.88 1.86
CA ASN A 390 7.93 36.39 0.48
C ASN A 390 7.51 34.90 0.42
N LEU A 391 6.67 34.47 1.36
CA LEU A 391 6.15 33.10 1.36
C LEU A 391 4.96 32.95 0.42
N GLN A 392 5.09 32.01 -0.50
CA GLN A 392 4.01 31.51 -1.33
C GLN A 392 3.70 30.08 -0.89
N ILE A 393 2.64 29.94 -0.10
CA ILE A 393 2.31 28.67 0.58
C ILE A 393 1.37 27.84 -0.28
N GLY A 394 1.76 26.60 -0.57
CA GLY A 394 0.89 25.58 -1.14
C GLY A 394 0.44 24.62 -0.06
N TYR A 395 -0.85 24.31 0.01
CA TYR A 395 -1.39 23.38 1.00
C TYR A 395 -2.17 22.26 0.31
N LEU A 396 -1.85 21.01 0.66
CA LEU A 396 -2.61 19.83 0.29
C LEU A 396 -3.26 19.25 1.56
N PRO A 397 -4.58 19.39 1.74
CA PRO A 397 -5.29 18.80 2.87
C PRO A 397 -5.44 17.28 2.72
N GLN A 398 -5.62 16.59 3.85
CA GLN A 398 -5.89 15.15 3.90
C GLN A 398 -7.18 14.78 3.15
N VAL A 399 -8.22 15.61 3.26
CA VAL A 399 -9.50 15.42 2.56
C VAL A 399 -9.65 16.52 1.52
N ILE A 400 -9.69 16.13 0.26
CA ILE A 400 -9.85 17.04 -0.88
C ILE A 400 -11.34 17.14 -1.23
N GLU A 401 -11.91 18.30 -0.92
CA GLU A 401 -13.28 18.65 -1.29
C GLU A 401 -13.27 19.71 -2.39
N TYR A 402 -14.07 19.48 -3.43
CA TYR A 402 -14.22 20.41 -4.54
C TYR A 402 -15.52 21.20 -4.39
N GLU A 403 -15.43 22.54 -4.35
CA GLU A 403 -16.60 23.42 -4.34
C GLU A 403 -17.50 23.22 -5.57
N ARG A 404 -16.90 22.88 -6.72
CA ARG A 404 -17.59 22.65 -8.00
C ARG A 404 -17.39 21.20 -8.48
N PRO A 405 -18.12 20.22 -7.91
CA PRO A 405 -17.89 18.80 -8.15
C PRO A 405 -18.14 18.34 -9.59
N ASN A 406 -18.94 19.10 -10.34
CA ASN A 406 -19.33 18.77 -11.71
C ASN A 406 -18.37 19.33 -12.78
N GLN A 407 -17.38 20.15 -12.39
CA GLN A 407 -16.37 20.63 -13.32
C GLN A 407 -15.49 19.49 -13.80
N THR A 408 -15.03 19.59 -15.04
CA THR A 408 -14.05 18.65 -15.58
C THR A 408 -12.66 18.91 -15.00
N VAL A 409 -11.80 17.89 -15.01
CA VAL A 409 -10.38 18.02 -14.64
C VAL A 409 -9.72 19.18 -15.40
N LEU A 410 -9.95 19.27 -16.71
CA LEU A 410 -9.40 20.34 -17.56
C LEU A 410 -9.86 21.73 -17.10
N GLN A 411 -11.16 21.89 -16.87
CA GLN A 411 -11.73 23.17 -16.42
C GLN A 411 -11.19 23.56 -15.05
N SER A 412 -11.18 22.64 -14.09
CA SER A 412 -10.69 22.90 -12.74
C SER A 412 -9.21 23.33 -12.73
N PHE A 413 -8.39 22.70 -13.58
CA PHE A 413 -6.98 23.06 -13.72
C PHE A 413 -6.77 24.39 -14.47
N SER A 414 -7.46 24.58 -15.61
CA SER A 414 -7.38 25.80 -16.41
C SER A 414 -7.80 27.03 -15.62
N GLU A 415 -8.90 26.94 -14.86
CA GLU A 415 -9.38 28.01 -13.97
C GLU A 415 -8.37 28.32 -12.85
N ALA A 416 -7.80 27.29 -12.22
CA ALA A 416 -6.86 27.47 -11.10
C ALA A 416 -5.51 28.08 -11.53
N CYS A 417 -5.04 27.77 -12.75
CA CYS A 417 -3.75 28.21 -13.27
C CYS A 417 -3.85 29.39 -14.26
N SER A 418 -5.06 29.84 -14.61
CA SER A 418 -5.29 30.84 -15.66
C SER A 418 -4.61 30.52 -17.00
N LEU A 419 -4.62 29.24 -17.40
CA LEU A 419 -3.97 28.74 -18.62
C LEU A 419 -5.00 28.44 -19.72
N VAL A 420 -4.59 28.65 -20.98
CA VAL A 420 -5.38 28.23 -22.15
C VAL A 420 -5.47 26.71 -22.20
N GLU A 421 -6.63 26.17 -22.61
CA GLU A 421 -6.90 24.72 -22.60
C GLU A 421 -5.81 23.85 -23.22
N GLN A 422 -5.19 24.27 -24.33
CA GLN A 422 -4.14 23.49 -24.99
C GLN A 422 -2.90 23.35 -24.09
N ASN A 423 -2.50 24.42 -23.41
CA ASN A 423 -1.39 24.40 -22.46
C ASN A 423 -1.77 23.61 -21.20
N SER A 424 -3.03 23.73 -20.75
CA SER A 424 -3.55 22.94 -19.63
C SER A 424 -3.52 21.44 -19.92
N ARG A 425 -3.88 21.00 -21.14
CA ARG A 425 -3.79 19.59 -21.54
C ARG A 425 -2.34 19.09 -21.56
N GLN A 426 -1.41 19.90 -22.05
CA GLN A 426 0.02 19.55 -22.04
C GLN A 426 0.58 19.44 -20.61
N ALA A 427 0.17 20.35 -19.72
CA ALA A 427 0.54 20.31 -18.31
C ALA A 427 -0.04 19.07 -17.61
N LEU A 428 -1.35 18.83 -17.73
CA LEU A 428 -2.05 17.69 -17.13
C LEU A 428 -1.47 16.34 -17.59
N ALA A 429 -1.00 16.24 -18.83
CA ALA A 429 -0.33 15.05 -19.34
C ALA A 429 0.97 14.69 -18.59
N LYS A 430 1.63 15.65 -17.94
CA LYS A 430 2.80 15.39 -17.07
C LYS A 430 2.41 14.74 -15.73
N TYR A 431 1.15 14.90 -15.32
CA TYR A 431 0.59 14.33 -14.09
C TYR A 431 -0.32 13.12 -14.38
N SER A 432 -0.06 12.44 -15.50
CA SER A 432 -0.75 11.22 -15.93
C SER A 432 -2.25 11.39 -16.23
N PHE A 433 -2.72 12.61 -16.54
CA PHE A 433 -4.08 12.83 -17.03
C PHE A 433 -4.09 12.89 -18.57
N TYR A 434 -4.59 11.83 -19.22
CA TYR A 434 -4.60 11.72 -20.68
C TYR A 434 -6.00 11.69 -21.26
N SER A 435 -6.16 12.20 -22.49
CA SER A 435 -7.35 12.00 -23.34
C SER A 435 -8.70 12.14 -22.64
N GLU A 436 -9.33 11.03 -22.24
CA GLU A 436 -10.64 11.00 -21.59
C GLU A 436 -10.59 11.48 -20.13
N ASP A 437 -9.45 11.32 -19.46
CA ASP A 437 -9.28 11.70 -18.05
C ASP A 437 -9.49 13.20 -17.85
N VAL A 438 -9.03 14.03 -18.80
CA VAL A 438 -9.18 15.48 -18.68
C VAL A 438 -10.65 15.93 -18.80
N THR A 439 -11.52 15.07 -19.35
CA THR A 439 -12.96 15.32 -19.46
C THR A 439 -13.78 14.72 -18.32
N LYS A 440 -13.17 13.87 -17.47
CA LYS A 440 -13.82 13.37 -16.26
C LYS A 440 -14.19 14.52 -15.33
N GLN A 441 -15.31 14.38 -14.63
CA GLN A 441 -15.71 15.32 -13.60
C GLN A 441 -14.94 15.05 -12.31
N VAL A 442 -14.55 16.11 -11.60
CA VAL A 442 -13.71 16.01 -10.39
C VAL A 442 -14.33 15.15 -9.28
N ARG A 443 -15.67 15.04 -9.23
CA ARG A 443 -16.39 14.16 -8.30
C ARG A 443 -16.17 12.66 -8.53
N PHE A 444 -15.80 12.25 -9.74
CA PHE A 444 -15.57 10.84 -10.08
C PHE A 444 -14.10 10.44 -9.97
N LEU A 445 -13.22 11.36 -9.59
CA LEU A 445 -11.80 11.07 -9.40
C LEU A 445 -11.61 10.20 -8.16
N SER A 446 -10.75 9.20 -8.30
CA SER A 446 -10.17 8.46 -7.19
C SER A 446 -9.34 9.37 -6.28
N GLY A 447 -9.08 8.94 -5.04
CA GLY A 447 -8.25 9.73 -4.10
C GLY A 447 -6.88 10.08 -4.68
N GLY A 448 -6.25 9.15 -5.40
CA GLY A 448 -4.98 9.35 -6.09
C GLY A 448 -5.06 10.38 -7.22
N GLU A 449 -6.08 10.28 -8.06
CA GLU A 449 -6.32 11.29 -9.11
C GLU A 449 -6.56 12.68 -8.48
N LYS A 450 -7.33 12.79 -7.38
CA LYS A 450 -7.54 14.08 -6.71
C LYS A 450 -6.22 14.70 -6.23
N ILE A 451 -5.37 13.91 -5.57
CA ILE A 451 -4.07 14.36 -5.08
C ILE A 451 -3.17 14.79 -6.24
N ARG A 452 -3.10 14.02 -7.33
CA ARG A 452 -2.33 14.41 -8.53
C ARG A 452 -2.84 15.72 -9.14
N LEU A 453 -4.15 15.93 -9.21
CA LEU A 453 -4.73 17.16 -9.75
C LEU A 453 -4.40 18.37 -8.86
N GLU A 454 -4.49 18.24 -7.54
CA GLU A 454 -4.14 19.33 -6.63
C GLU A 454 -2.64 19.62 -6.64
N LEU A 455 -1.79 18.59 -6.66
CA LEU A 455 -0.36 18.77 -6.85
C LEU A 455 -0.09 19.50 -8.16
N ALA A 456 -0.69 19.08 -9.28
CA ALA A 456 -0.55 19.76 -10.58
C ALA A 456 -0.89 21.25 -10.48
N LYS A 457 -1.98 21.62 -9.81
CA LYS A 457 -2.37 23.02 -9.59
C LYS A 457 -1.35 23.78 -8.74
N LEU A 458 -0.81 23.15 -7.70
CA LEU A 458 0.19 23.73 -6.82
C LEU A 458 1.54 23.92 -7.54
N MET A 459 1.94 22.96 -8.37
CA MET A 459 3.20 22.99 -9.13
C MET A 459 3.24 24.11 -10.18
N HIS A 460 2.06 24.53 -10.67
CA HIS A 460 1.92 25.63 -11.63
C HIS A 460 1.80 27.01 -10.97
N LYS A 461 1.69 27.04 -9.64
CA LYS A 461 1.80 28.28 -8.85
C LYS A 461 3.26 28.44 -8.42
N GLU A 462 3.70 29.66 -8.19
CA GLU A 462 5.07 29.96 -7.71
C GLU A 462 5.27 29.61 -6.21
N VAL A 463 4.77 28.45 -5.78
CA VAL A 463 4.83 27.96 -4.40
C VAL A 463 6.29 27.73 -4.01
N ASN A 464 6.68 28.27 -2.85
CA ASN A 464 8.02 28.11 -2.30
C ASN A 464 8.04 27.47 -0.89
N PHE A 465 6.86 27.35 -0.25
CA PHE A 465 6.65 26.57 0.96
C PHE A 465 5.47 25.62 0.79
N LEU A 466 5.72 24.32 0.80
CA LEU A 466 4.72 23.29 0.58
C LEU A 466 4.34 22.59 1.88
N VAL A 467 3.05 22.53 2.18
CA VAL A 467 2.49 21.88 3.36
C VAL A 467 1.58 20.74 2.92
N LEU A 468 1.89 19.50 3.32
CA LEU A 468 1.16 18.31 2.88
C LEU A 468 0.65 17.51 4.08
N ASP A 469 -0.65 17.21 4.11
CA ASP A 469 -1.29 16.40 5.16
C ASP A 469 -1.67 15.03 4.60
N GLU A 470 -0.92 13.99 4.93
CA GLU A 470 -1.10 12.60 4.48
C GLU A 470 -1.21 12.41 2.95
N PRO A 471 -0.24 12.90 2.15
CA PRO A 471 -0.33 12.91 0.68
C PRO A 471 -0.29 11.52 0.02
N THR A 472 0.13 10.49 0.75
CA THR A 472 0.30 9.12 0.24
C THR A 472 -0.75 8.14 0.74
N ASN A 473 -1.68 8.61 1.59
CA ASN A 473 -2.62 7.73 2.26
C ASN A 473 -3.72 7.20 1.31
N HIS A 474 -4.12 5.94 1.49
CA HIS A 474 -5.11 5.22 0.66
C HIS A 474 -4.76 5.13 -0.84
N LEU A 475 -3.49 5.35 -1.20
CA LEU A 475 -3.00 5.25 -2.57
C LEU A 475 -2.36 3.90 -2.82
N ASP A 476 -2.50 3.41 -4.05
CA ASP A 476 -1.73 2.26 -4.50
C ASP A 476 -0.25 2.61 -4.70
N ILE A 477 0.57 1.57 -4.83
CA ILE A 477 2.02 1.71 -4.90
C ILE A 477 2.43 2.60 -6.08
N GLU A 478 1.82 2.40 -7.26
CA GLU A 478 2.10 3.16 -8.47
C GLU A 478 1.80 4.65 -8.29
N THR A 479 0.61 5.00 -7.78
CA THR A 479 0.26 6.42 -7.57
C THR A 479 1.16 7.07 -6.51
N ARG A 480 1.56 6.34 -5.46
CA ARG A 480 2.52 6.86 -4.48
C ARG A 480 3.87 7.15 -5.11
N GLU A 481 4.40 6.25 -5.95
CA GLU A 481 5.67 6.48 -6.65
C GLU A 481 5.58 7.72 -7.56
N GLU A 482 4.47 7.90 -8.28
CA GLU A 482 4.27 9.08 -9.12
C GLU A 482 4.29 10.39 -8.30
N ILE A 483 3.68 10.39 -7.12
CA ILE A 483 3.65 11.55 -6.20
C ILE A 483 5.03 11.80 -5.60
N GLU A 484 5.72 10.74 -5.17
CA GLU A 484 7.10 10.82 -4.67
C GLU A 484 8.02 11.47 -5.69
N GLU A 485 7.94 11.07 -6.96
CA GLU A 485 8.71 11.69 -8.05
C GLU A 485 8.38 13.18 -8.23
N ILE A 486 7.09 13.55 -8.14
CA ILE A 486 6.68 14.97 -8.23
C ILE A 486 7.30 15.77 -7.08
N LEU A 487 7.28 15.22 -5.87
CA LEU A 487 7.79 15.90 -4.68
C LEU A 487 9.32 15.94 -4.62
N GLU A 488 10.00 14.93 -5.17
CA GLU A 488 11.47 14.86 -5.26
C GLU A 488 12.06 15.99 -6.11
N GLU A 489 11.32 16.48 -7.11
CA GLU A 489 11.75 17.64 -7.92
C GLU A 489 11.60 19.00 -7.20
N PHE A 490 10.91 19.05 -6.04
CA PHE A 490 10.67 20.29 -5.32
C PHE A 490 11.92 20.77 -4.59
N LYS A 491 12.33 22.01 -4.88
CA LYS A 491 13.51 22.66 -4.27
C LYS A 491 13.19 23.74 -3.24
N GLY A 492 11.91 23.88 -2.90
CA GLY A 492 11.44 24.82 -1.87
C GLY A 492 11.57 24.24 -0.48
N THR A 493 10.80 24.78 0.47
CA THR A 493 10.73 24.25 1.84
C THR A 493 9.49 23.38 1.96
N MET A 494 9.58 22.22 2.58
CA MET A 494 8.48 21.26 2.66
C MET A 494 8.21 20.85 4.10
N LEU A 495 6.95 20.87 4.50
CA LEU A 495 6.47 20.39 5.79
C LEU A 495 5.36 19.34 5.57
N VAL A 496 5.63 18.09 5.93
CA VAL A 496 4.72 16.97 5.61
C VAL A 496 4.32 16.18 6.83
N VAL A 497 3.05 15.79 6.89
CA VAL A 497 2.57 14.71 7.75
C VAL A 497 2.37 13.49 6.86
N SER A 498 2.96 12.36 7.22
CA SER A 498 2.74 11.09 6.52
C SER A 498 2.95 9.91 7.45
N HIS A 499 2.19 8.85 7.24
CA HIS A 499 2.43 7.53 7.82
C HIS A 499 3.21 6.59 6.89
N ASP A 500 3.54 7.01 5.66
CA ASP A 500 4.26 6.19 4.72
C ASP A 500 5.76 6.17 5.05
N ARG A 501 6.18 5.07 5.69
CA ARG A 501 7.55 4.84 6.13
C ARG A 501 8.57 4.90 4.98
N PHE A 502 8.21 4.39 3.81
CA PHE A 502 9.10 4.40 2.64
C PHE A 502 9.29 5.83 2.12
N PHE A 503 8.19 6.57 1.98
CA PHE A 503 8.23 7.98 1.57
C PHE A 503 9.05 8.83 2.55
N LEU A 504 8.83 8.65 3.85
CA LEU A 504 9.58 9.33 4.90
C LEU A 504 11.08 9.01 4.86
N GLN A 505 11.43 7.72 4.74
CA GLN A 505 12.81 7.26 4.62
C GLN A 505 13.52 7.81 3.37
N LYS A 506 12.80 7.93 2.25
CA LYS A 506 13.37 8.37 0.97
C LYS A 506 13.56 9.89 0.88
N MET A 507 12.62 10.68 1.41
CA MET A 507 12.51 12.11 1.06
C MET A 507 12.89 13.09 2.17
N PHE A 508 13.06 12.64 3.41
CA PHE A 508 13.22 13.52 4.56
C PHE A 508 14.44 13.17 5.40
N GLU A 509 15.15 14.21 5.83
CA GLU A 509 16.28 14.12 6.76
C GLU A 509 15.98 14.83 8.10
N THR A 510 14.90 15.61 8.15
CA THR A 510 14.47 16.37 9.33
C THR A 510 13.12 15.87 9.82
N PHE A 511 13.04 15.51 11.09
CA PHE A 511 11.83 14.96 11.70
C PHE A 511 11.40 15.79 12.92
N LEU A 512 10.15 16.23 12.93
CA LEU A 512 9.48 16.87 14.06
C LEU A 512 8.66 15.81 14.79
N MET A 513 9.22 15.27 15.87
CA MET A 513 8.57 14.22 16.66
C MET A 513 7.61 14.84 17.65
N VAL A 514 6.33 14.50 17.52
CA VAL A 514 5.29 14.87 18.48
C VAL A 514 5.20 13.77 19.53
N ASP A 515 5.68 14.06 20.73
CA ASP A 515 5.65 13.14 21.86
C ASP A 515 5.38 13.90 23.17
N GLN A 516 4.54 13.32 24.03
CA GLN A 516 4.18 13.88 25.35
C GLN A 516 3.86 15.40 25.33
N HIS A 517 3.06 15.85 24.35
CA HIS A 517 2.67 17.26 24.16
C HIS A 517 3.80 18.22 23.77
N LYS A 518 5.00 17.71 23.47
CA LYS A 518 6.15 18.48 23.01
C LYS A 518 6.54 18.09 21.60
N ILE A 519 7.35 18.95 20.97
CA ILE A 519 7.96 18.67 19.68
C ILE A 519 9.47 18.62 19.84
N ARG A 520 10.08 17.51 19.40
CA ARG A 520 11.53 17.36 19.33
C ARG A 520 11.96 17.31 17.86
N LYS A 521 12.80 18.26 17.44
CA LYS A 521 13.42 18.25 16.12
C LYS A 521 14.62 17.29 16.15
N LYS A 522 14.59 16.25 15.32
CA LYS A 522 15.71 15.32 15.09
C LYS A 522 16.15 15.36 13.62
N LEU A 523 17.43 15.06 13.40
CA LEU A 523 18.05 14.96 12.09
C LEU A 523 18.57 13.52 11.92
N GLY A 524 18.44 12.95 10.73
CA GLY A 524 18.90 11.60 10.42
C GLY A 524 17.96 10.86 9.48
N THR A 525 18.13 9.55 9.34
CA THR A 525 17.18 8.72 8.58
C THR A 525 15.94 8.40 9.42
N TYR A 526 14.82 8.10 8.77
CA TYR A 526 13.57 7.77 9.46
C TYR A 526 13.75 6.58 10.43
N MET A 527 14.48 5.54 10.02
CA MET A 527 14.77 4.39 10.87
C MET A 527 15.59 4.75 12.11
N ASP A 528 16.62 5.60 11.99
CA ASP A 528 17.45 6.02 13.12
C ASP A 528 16.66 6.88 14.12
N VAL A 529 15.80 7.75 13.59
CA VAL A 529 14.96 8.66 14.38
C VAL A 529 13.93 7.88 15.21
N ILE A 530 13.38 6.80 14.66
CA ILE A 530 12.45 5.92 15.39
C ILE A 530 13.20 5.07 16.42
N ALA A 531 14.35 4.49 16.07
CA ALA A 531 15.12 3.68 17.01
C ALA A 531 15.51 4.48 18.27
N THR A 532 15.89 5.75 18.09
CA THR A 532 16.24 6.67 19.20
C THR A 532 15.02 7.29 19.90
N ALA A 533 13.80 6.97 19.48
CA ALA A 533 12.59 7.39 20.18
C ALA A 533 12.21 6.44 21.32
N ASP A 534 12.80 5.25 21.33
CA ASP A 534 12.58 4.21 22.35
C ASP A 534 13.60 4.27 23.51
N GLU A 535 14.57 5.19 23.45
CA GLU A 535 15.48 5.60 24.54
C GLU A 535 15.00 6.89 25.21
#